data_AF-A0A7H0I4I0-F1
#
_entry.id   AF-A0A7H0I4I0-F1
#
_cell.length_a   1.000
_cell.length_b   1.000
_cell.length_c   1.000
_cell.angle_alpha   90.00
_cell.angle_beta   90.00
_cell.angle_gamma   90.00
#
_symmetry.space_group_name_H-M   'P 1'
#
loop_
_entity.id
_entity.type
_entity.pdbx_description
1 polymer ?
#
loop_
_entity_poly.entity_id
_entity_poly.type
_entity_poly.pdbx_seq_one_letter_code
_entity_poly.pdbx_strand_id
1 'polypeptide(L)'
;MPNPTQVGRLLTAVGEQQGRGPHLEAFFGCMYYAAMRPAEVIHLQISQCHLPNGGWGMLNLSGGVVTAGKEWTDDGSVHEVHSLKRRAVKATRPVPIPPPFVRTLRNHVDRFGVAPDGRVFRNAAGGYVDAAAYGKTWERARKKVLAPDEQPTLLAKRPYDLRHAGISFWLHSGVDPAECARRAGQGIQVLFPYYAKFLDGLQEHSNRLIEESMQEWSRRSEDSSPSG
;
A
#
# COMPACT_ATOMS: atom_id res chain seq x y z
N MET A 1 -2.00 14.05 -4.34
CA MET A 1 -1.93 12.85 -3.48
C MET A 1 -1.50 13.28 -2.09
N PRO A 2 -1.97 12.65 -1.00
CA PRO A 2 -1.47 12.96 0.33
C PRO A 2 0.00 12.58 0.46
N ASN A 3 0.80 13.45 1.08
CA ASN A 3 2.19 13.14 1.41
C ASN A 3 2.26 12.17 2.62
N PRO A 4 3.42 11.54 2.91
CA PRO A 4 3.53 10.56 4.00
C PRO A 4 3.08 11.07 5.37
N THR A 5 3.36 12.34 5.69
CA THR A 5 2.93 12.96 6.95
C THR A 5 1.40 13.13 7.01
N GLN A 6 0.76 13.52 5.91
CA GLN A 6 -0.70 13.57 5.80
C GLN A 6 -1.31 12.18 5.92
N VAL A 7 -0.74 11.16 5.27
CA VAL A 7 -1.20 9.78 5.40
C VAL A 7 -1.09 9.27 6.83
N GLY A 8 0.04 9.50 7.50
CA GLY A 8 0.23 9.13 8.90
C GLY A 8 -0.86 9.73 9.80
N ARG A 9 -1.12 11.03 9.67
CA ARG A 9 -2.19 11.71 10.41
C ARG A 9 -3.58 11.14 10.12
N LEU A 10 -3.88 10.84 8.85
CA LEU A 10 -5.15 10.22 8.46
C LEU A 10 -5.32 8.82 9.07
N LEU A 11 -4.28 7.99 9.07
CA LEU A 11 -4.32 6.65 9.67
C LEU A 11 -4.49 6.73 11.19
N THR A 12 -3.74 7.60 11.88
CA THR A 12 -3.93 7.86 13.32
C THR A 12 -5.36 8.33 13.61
N ALA A 13 -5.89 9.26 12.82
CA ALA A 13 -7.26 9.75 12.98
C ALA A 13 -8.32 8.67 12.73
N VAL A 14 -8.05 7.66 11.91
CA VAL A 14 -8.91 6.46 11.80
C VAL A 14 -8.82 5.64 13.09
N GLY A 15 -7.61 5.37 13.57
CA GLY A 15 -7.36 4.56 14.77
C GLY A 15 -7.98 5.14 16.05
N GLU A 16 -8.11 6.46 16.14
CA GLU A 16 -8.72 7.18 17.27
C GLU A 16 -10.25 7.24 17.24
N GLN A 17 -10.90 6.85 16.14
CA GLN A 17 -12.37 6.85 16.09
C GLN A 17 -12.95 5.78 17.01
N GLN A 18 -14.18 5.99 17.48
CA GLN A 18 -14.91 4.97 18.23
C GLN A 18 -15.38 3.82 17.33
N GLY A 19 -15.71 2.68 17.94
CA GLY A 19 -16.25 1.51 17.26
C GLY A 19 -15.23 0.86 16.33
N ARG A 20 -15.49 0.88 15.02
CA ARG A 20 -14.68 0.16 14.01
C ARG A 20 -13.36 0.85 13.64
N GLY A 21 -13.15 2.11 14.04
CA GLY A 21 -11.97 2.90 13.68
C GLY A 21 -10.63 2.20 13.93
N PRO A 22 -10.36 1.72 15.16
CA PRO A 22 -9.09 1.09 15.51
C PRO A 22 -8.78 -0.15 14.67
N HIS A 23 -9.82 -0.89 14.28
CA HIS A 23 -9.70 -2.07 13.40
C HIS A 23 -9.38 -1.68 11.94
N LEU A 24 -9.78 -0.48 11.51
CA LEU A 24 -9.60 -0.01 10.14
C LEU A 24 -8.28 0.76 9.91
N GLU A 25 -7.55 1.12 10.96
CA GLU A 25 -6.22 1.74 10.80
C GLU A 25 -5.27 0.81 10.02
N ALA A 26 -5.13 -0.44 10.48
CA ALA A 26 -4.31 -1.43 9.79
C ALA A 26 -4.87 -1.78 8.39
N PHE A 27 -6.19 -1.77 8.23
CA PHE A 27 -6.87 -2.00 6.95
C PHE A 27 -6.47 -0.95 5.90
N PHE A 28 -6.53 0.34 6.24
CA PHE A 28 -6.06 1.40 5.35
C PHE A 28 -4.53 1.40 5.20
N GLY A 29 -3.81 1.02 6.25
CA GLY A 29 -2.37 0.81 6.21
C GLY A 29 -1.95 -0.21 5.13
N CYS A 30 -2.71 -1.29 4.94
CA CYS A 30 -2.45 -2.26 3.87
C CYS A 30 -2.50 -1.61 2.47
N MET A 31 -3.43 -0.67 2.26
CA MET A 31 -3.53 0.05 0.99
C MET A 31 -2.34 0.98 0.78
N TYR A 32 -1.86 1.65 1.83
CA TYR A 32 -0.74 2.57 1.72
C TYR A 32 0.62 1.85 1.67
N TYR A 33 0.94 1.06 2.67
CA TYR A 33 2.28 0.48 2.87
C TYR A 33 2.55 -0.76 2.00
N ALA A 34 1.51 -1.44 1.50
CA ALA A 34 1.64 -2.61 0.63
C ALA A 34 0.97 -2.42 -0.73
N ALA A 35 0.52 -1.19 -1.03
CA ALA A 35 -0.21 -0.85 -2.25
C ALA A 35 -1.38 -1.81 -2.53
N MET A 36 -2.07 -2.36 -1.52
CA MET A 36 -3.13 -3.35 -1.76
C MET A 36 -4.39 -2.70 -2.34
N ARG A 37 -5.12 -3.42 -3.20
CA ARG A 37 -6.48 -3.03 -3.59
C ARG A 37 -7.45 -3.31 -2.43
N PRO A 38 -8.55 -2.56 -2.26
CA PRO A 38 -9.53 -2.80 -1.20
C PRO A 38 -10.00 -4.26 -1.13
N ALA A 39 -10.30 -4.87 -2.28
CA ALA A 39 -10.69 -6.29 -2.35
C ALA A 39 -9.60 -7.24 -1.84
N GLU A 40 -8.31 -6.96 -2.06
CA GLU A 40 -7.21 -7.76 -1.52
C GLU A 40 -7.12 -7.62 0.00
N VAL A 41 -7.34 -6.41 0.54
CA VAL A 41 -7.32 -6.18 1.99
C VAL A 41 -8.46 -6.92 2.67
N ILE A 42 -9.67 -6.86 2.08
CA ILE A 42 -10.87 -7.55 2.60
C ILE A 42 -10.66 -9.07 2.72
N HIS A 43 -9.82 -9.66 1.87
CA HIS A 43 -9.54 -11.10 1.84
C HIS A 43 -8.15 -11.47 2.41
N LEU A 44 -7.41 -10.53 3.01
CA LEU A 44 -6.07 -10.81 3.52
C LEU A 44 -6.12 -11.88 4.60
N GLN A 45 -5.38 -12.97 4.39
CA GLN A 45 -5.26 -14.09 5.31
C GLN A 45 -4.02 -13.94 6.19
N ILE A 46 -4.12 -14.35 7.45
CA ILE A 46 -2.96 -14.32 8.37
C ILE A 46 -1.80 -15.20 7.87
N SER A 47 -2.10 -16.28 7.16
CA SER A 47 -1.09 -17.16 6.53
C SER A 47 -0.30 -16.46 5.41
N GLN A 48 -0.78 -15.33 4.90
CA GLN A 48 -0.07 -14.51 3.92
C GLN A 48 0.87 -13.49 4.59
N CYS A 49 0.84 -13.36 5.92
CA CYS A 49 1.55 -12.33 6.67
C CYS A 49 2.76 -12.90 7.41
N HIS A 50 3.97 -12.50 6.99
CA HIS A 50 5.18 -12.70 7.77
C HIS A 50 5.50 -11.41 8.54
N LEU A 51 5.26 -11.44 9.85
CA LEU A 51 5.32 -10.28 10.75
C LEU A 51 6.35 -10.48 11.86
N PRO A 52 7.65 -10.30 11.58
CA PRO A 52 8.69 -10.49 12.59
C PRO A 52 8.56 -9.47 13.74
N ASN A 53 9.15 -9.79 14.90
CA ASN A 53 9.13 -8.89 16.06
C ASN A 53 9.87 -7.56 15.80
N GLY A 54 10.82 -7.56 14.87
CA GLY A 54 11.57 -6.39 14.43
C GLY A 54 11.99 -6.50 12.97
N GLY A 55 12.23 -5.35 12.34
CA GLY A 55 12.63 -5.29 10.94
C GLY A 55 11.46 -5.34 9.97
N TRP A 56 11.79 -5.63 8.70
CA TRP A 56 10.85 -5.67 7.60
C TRP A 56 10.00 -6.94 7.61
N GLY A 57 8.72 -6.80 7.32
CA GLY A 57 7.81 -7.92 7.12
C GLY A 57 7.57 -8.21 5.64
N MET A 58 6.75 -9.21 5.37
CA MET A 58 6.39 -9.60 4.00
C MET A 58 4.91 -10.00 3.94
N LEU A 59 4.20 -9.51 2.92
CA LEU A 59 2.85 -9.97 2.56
C LEU A 59 2.90 -10.74 1.24
N ASN A 60 2.42 -11.99 1.24
CA ASN A 60 2.38 -12.85 0.06
C ASN A 60 1.00 -12.78 -0.59
N LEU A 61 0.78 -11.79 -1.45
CA LEU A 61 -0.52 -11.46 -2.00
C LEU A 61 -0.83 -12.32 -3.24
N SER A 62 -1.91 -13.09 -3.20
CA SER A 62 -2.40 -13.84 -4.37
C SER A 62 -3.04 -12.90 -5.39
N GLY A 63 -2.75 -13.10 -6.68
CA GLY A 63 -3.41 -12.41 -7.78
C GLY A 63 -4.92 -12.68 -7.81
N GLY A 64 -5.69 -11.79 -7.18
CA GLY A 64 -7.13 -11.59 -7.35
C GLY A 64 -8.04 -12.79 -7.06
N VAL A 65 -8.59 -12.86 -5.85
CA VAL A 65 -9.98 -13.35 -5.70
C VAL A 65 -10.87 -12.30 -6.35
N VAL A 66 -11.26 -12.53 -7.61
CA VAL A 66 -12.36 -11.79 -8.23
C VAL A 66 -13.64 -12.46 -7.76
N THR A 67 -14.23 -11.98 -6.68
CA THR A 67 -15.62 -12.31 -6.36
C THR A 67 -16.47 -11.65 -7.43
N ALA A 68 -16.94 -12.46 -8.39
CA ALA A 68 -17.96 -12.06 -9.34
C ALA A 68 -19.25 -11.76 -8.56
N GLY A 69 -19.47 -10.49 -8.25
CA GLY A 69 -20.66 -9.95 -7.63
C GLY A 69 -20.79 -8.50 -8.03
N LYS A 70 -21.91 -8.15 -8.66
CA LYS A 70 -22.19 -6.91 -9.41
C LYS A 70 -22.15 -5.59 -8.63
N GLU A 71 -21.55 -5.49 -7.44
CA GLU A 71 -21.85 -4.36 -6.54
C GLU A 71 -20.75 -3.85 -5.62
N TRP A 72 -19.46 -4.10 -5.92
CA TRP A 72 -18.39 -3.71 -5.00
C TRP A 72 -17.17 -3.09 -5.69
N THR A 73 -17.28 -1.83 -6.10
CA THR A 73 -16.14 -0.94 -6.31
C THR A 73 -16.42 0.46 -5.74
N ASP A 74 -15.42 1.05 -5.07
CA ASP A 74 -15.43 2.42 -4.52
C ASP A 74 -15.17 3.49 -5.60
N ASP A 75 -15.10 3.09 -6.87
CA ASP A 75 -14.70 3.96 -7.97
C ASP A 75 -15.79 4.28 -8.98
N GLY A 76 -16.99 3.67 -8.85
CA GLY A 76 -18.08 3.84 -9.82
C GLY A 76 -17.69 3.48 -11.26
N SER A 77 -16.55 2.80 -11.46
CA SER A 77 -16.03 2.43 -12.76
C SER A 77 -16.28 0.95 -12.99
N VAL A 78 -16.88 0.64 -14.14
CA VAL A 78 -16.99 -0.73 -14.63
C VAL A 78 -15.57 -1.15 -15.02
N HIS A 79 -14.90 -1.90 -14.17
CA HIS A 79 -13.67 -2.55 -14.60
C HIS A 79 -14.02 -3.58 -15.67
N GLU A 80 -13.37 -3.47 -16.83
CA GLU A 80 -13.31 -4.56 -17.79
C GLU A 80 -12.84 -5.82 -17.08
N VAL A 81 -13.74 -6.80 -17.05
CA VAL A 81 -13.42 -8.15 -16.61
C VAL A 81 -12.54 -8.76 -17.69
N HIS A 82 -11.23 -8.52 -17.60
CA HIS A 82 -10.30 -9.47 -18.17
C HIS A 82 -10.45 -10.76 -17.37
N SER A 83 -11.18 -11.71 -17.95
CA SER A 83 -11.23 -13.09 -17.50
C SER A 83 -9.80 -13.58 -17.30
N LEU A 84 -9.34 -13.58 -16.05
CA LEU A 84 -8.03 -14.09 -15.69
C LEU A 84 -8.01 -15.55 -16.13
N LYS A 85 -7.18 -15.85 -17.13
CA LYS A 85 -6.86 -17.23 -17.53
C LYS A 85 -6.63 -18.02 -16.24
N ARG A 86 -7.31 -19.16 -16.06
CA ARG A 86 -7.23 -20.07 -14.88
C ARG A 86 -5.80 -20.34 -14.35
N ARG A 87 -4.76 -20.07 -15.14
CA ARG A 87 -3.35 -20.14 -14.77
C ARG A 87 -2.84 -19.01 -13.84
N ALA A 88 -3.45 -17.81 -13.82
CA ALA A 88 -2.97 -16.66 -13.03
C ALA A 88 -3.36 -16.67 -11.55
N VAL A 89 -4.34 -17.51 -11.16
CA VAL A 89 -4.86 -17.66 -9.78
C VAL A 89 -3.78 -18.10 -8.77
N LYS A 90 -2.65 -18.65 -9.27
CA LYS A 90 -1.51 -19.11 -8.44
C LYS A 90 -0.35 -18.12 -8.34
N ALA A 91 -0.36 -17.00 -9.07
CA ALA A 91 0.74 -16.04 -8.99
C ALA A 91 0.61 -15.24 -7.68
N THR A 92 1.37 -15.62 -6.66
CA THR A 92 1.59 -14.81 -5.46
C THR A 92 2.67 -13.78 -5.75
N ARG A 93 2.47 -12.55 -5.28
CA ARG A 93 3.50 -11.50 -5.28
C ARG A 93 3.95 -11.23 -3.85
N PRO A 94 5.26 -11.35 -3.55
CA PRO A 94 5.79 -10.91 -2.27
C PRO A 94 5.89 -9.38 -2.26
N VAL A 95 5.30 -8.77 -1.23
CA VAL A 95 5.33 -7.33 -0.97
C VAL A 95 5.98 -7.07 0.39
N PRO A 96 7.22 -6.56 0.44
CA PRO A 96 7.85 -6.21 1.70
C PRO A 96 7.14 -5.02 2.34
N ILE A 97 6.94 -5.08 3.65
CA ILE A 97 6.30 -4.02 4.42
C ILE A 97 7.25 -3.44 5.48
N PRO A 98 7.25 -2.11 5.68
CA PRO A 98 8.22 -1.46 6.53
C PRO A 98 7.97 -1.75 8.02
N PRO A 99 9.01 -1.68 8.88
CA PRO A 99 8.89 -2.01 10.30
C PRO A 99 7.77 -1.29 11.07
N PRO A 100 7.47 0.01 10.83
CA PRO A 100 6.33 0.66 11.47
C PRO A 100 5.00 -0.02 11.16
N PHE A 101 4.79 -0.46 9.92
CA PHE A 101 3.55 -1.11 9.53
C PHE A 101 3.46 -2.56 10.02
N VAL A 102 4.59 -3.26 10.14
CA VAL A 102 4.64 -4.57 10.81
C VAL A 102 4.10 -4.46 12.24
N ARG A 103 4.53 -3.43 12.99
CA ARG A 103 4.01 -3.18 14.35
C ARG A 103 2.51 -2.92 14.35
N THR A 104 2.02 -2.09 13.42
CA THR A 104 0.58 -1.82 13.29
C THR A 104 -0.23 -3.10 13.03
N LEU A 105 0.22 -3.95 12.09
CA LEU A 105 -0.47 -5.22 11.79
C LEU A 105 -0.40 -6.21 12.95
N ARG A 106 0.74 -6.30 13.65
CA ARG A 106 0.85 -7.14 14.85
C ARG A 106 -0.08 -6.68 15.95
N ASN A 107 -0.05 -5.38 16.29
CA ASN A 107 -0.94 -4.80 17.29
C ASN A 107 -2.42 -5.04 16.95
N HIS A 108 -2.78 -4.96 15.66
CA HIS A 108 -4.12 -5.30 15.18
C HIS A 108 -4.47 -6.76 15.46
N VAL A 109 -3.60 -7.70 15.07
CA VAL A 109 -3.82 -9.14 15.28
C VAL A 109 -3.88 -9.47 16.77
N ASP A 110 -3.01 -8.89 17.59
CA ASP A 110 -2.99 -9.11 19.03
C ASP A 110 -4.27 -8.57 19.71
N ARG A 111 -4.76 -7.40 19.26
CA ARG A 111 -5.93 -6.74 19.85
C ARG A 111 -7.25 -7.33 19.39
N PHE A 112 -7.38 -7.68 18.11
CA PHE A 112 -8.65 -8.09 17.52
C PHE A 112 -8.68 -9.57 17.16
N GLY A 113 -7.55 -10.28 17.18
CA GLY A 113 -7.46 -11.64 16.66
C GLY A 113 -7.76 -11.73 15.16
N VAL A 114 -7.86 -12.96 14.67
CA VAL A 114 -8.23 -13.27 13.27
C VAL A 114 -9.62 -13.90 13.21
N ALA A 115 -10.27 -13.84 12.04
CA ALA A 115 -11.51 -14.57 11.83
C ALA A 115 -11.27 -16.09 11.86
N PRO A 116 -12.31 -16.92 12.11
CA PRO A 116 -12.17 -18.39 12.11
C PRO A 116 -11.65 -18.96 10.79
N ASP A 117 -11.90 -18.27 9.68
CA ASP A 117 -11.42 -18.62 8.34
C ASP A 117 -10.03 -18.05 8.00
N GLY A 118 -9.36 -17.45 8.97
CA GLY A 118 -8.00 -16.90 8.86
C GLY A 118 -7.91 -15.44 8.42
N ARG A 119 -9.03 -14.78 8.05
CA ARG A 119 -9.00 -13.38 7.61
C ARG A 119 -8.50 -12.46 8.72
N VAL A 120 -7.61 -11.53 8.37
CA VAL A 120 -7.05 -10.52 9.27
C VAL A 120 -8.12 -9.47 9.64
N PHE A 121 -8.98 -9.13 8.69
CA PHE A 121 -10.01 -8.09 8.87
C PHE A 121 -11.42 -8.68 8.79
N ARG A 122 -12.26 -8.31 9.77
CA ARG A 122 -13.68 -8.66 9.82
C ARG A 122 -14.51 -7.52 10.38
N ASN A 123 -15.80 -7.52 10.09
CA ASN A 123 -16.75 -6.62 10.75
C ASN A 123 -17.12 -7.14 12.15
N ALA A 124 -17.93 -6.38 12.89
CA ALA A 124 -18.36 -6.74 14.25
C ALA A 124 -19.16 -8.05 14.32
N ALA A 125 -19.82 -8.45 13.24
CA ALA A 125 -20.55 -9.72 13.12
C ALA A 125 -19.64 -10.88 12.63
N GLY A 126 -18.34 -10.67 12.49
CA GLY A 126 -17.39 -11.66 11.97
C GLY A 126 -17.39 -11.82 10.44
N GLY A 127 -18.23 -11.05 9.73
CA GLY A 127 -18.31 -11.03 8.27
C GLY A 127 -17.23 -10.15 7.61
N TYR A 128 -17.35 -9.98 6.29
CA TYR A 128 -16.47 -9.09 5.54
C TYR A 128 -16.61 -7.63 5.97
N VAL A 129 -15.51 -6.88 5.88
CA VAL A 129 -15.54 -5.42 6.06
C VAL A 129 -16.30 -4.79 4.90
N ASP A 130 -17.28 -3.96 5.25
CA ASP A 130 -18.16 -3.33 4.27
C ASP A 130 -17.59 -2.00 3.74
N ALA A 131 -17.82 -1.67 2.46
CA ALA A 131 -17.24 -0.54 1.75
C ALA A 131 -17.92 0.76 2.09
N ALA A 132 -19.24 0.75 2.22
CA ALA A 132 -19.94 1.90 2.79
C ALA A 132 -19.48 2.13 4.24
N ALA A 133 -19.20 1.06 4.98
CA ALA A 133 -18.76 1.12 6.35
C ALA A 133 -17.34 1.69 6.51
N TYR A 134 -16.35 1.23 5.73
CA TYR A 134 -15.00 1.80 5.77
C TYR A 134 -14.97 3.19 5.13
N GLY A 135 -15.77 3.44 4.08
CA GLY A 135 -15.86 4.73 3.40
C GLY A 135 -16.29 5.84 4.35
N LYS A 136 -17.32 5.59 5.18
CA LYS A 136 -17.76 6.52 6.23
C LYS A 136 -16.68 6.78 7.28
N THR A 137 -15.93 5.76 7.69
CA THR A 137 -14.80 5.93 8.62
C THR A 137 -13.69 6.78 8.01
N TRP A 138 -13.38 6.58 6.73
CA TRP A 138 -12.40 7.37 6.00
C TRP A 138 -12.82 8.83 5.87
N GLU A 139 -14.07 9.09 5.49
CA GLU A 139 -14.61 10.44 5.37
C GLU A 139 -14.50 11.21 6.69
N ARG A 140 -14.80 10.56 7.82
CA ARG A 140 -14.63 11.17 9.16
C ARG A 140 -13.19 11.50 9.47
N ALA A 141 -12.24 10.63 9.11
CA ALA A 141 -10.82 10.89 9.29
C ALA A 141 -10.37 12.08 8.44
N ARG A 142 -10.81 12.17 7.19
CA ARG A 142 -10.53 13.34 6.32
C ARG A 142 -11.04 14.63 6.95
N LYS A 143 -12.29 14.67 7.43
CA LYS A 143 -12.87 15.87 8.07
C LYS A 143 -12.13 16.27 9.34
N LYS A 144 -11.57 15.31 10.08
CA LYS A 144 -10.79 15.56 11.30
C LYS A 144 -9.39 16.11 11.00
N VAL A 145 -8.76 15.67 9.91
CA VAL A 145 -7.33 15.94 9.64
C VAL A 145 -7.12 17.07 8.64
N LEU A 146 -7.96 17.17 7.62
CA LEU A 146 -7.79 18.15 6.54
C LEU A 146 -8.33 19.51 6.95
N ALA A 147 -7.57 20.55 6.62
CA ALA A 147 -8.01 21.92 6.81
C ALA A 147 -9.28 22.22 5.97
N PRO A 148 -10.14 23.17 6.38
CA PRO A 148 -11.41 23.42 5.70
C PRO A 148 -11.28 23.69 4.19
N ASP A 149 -10.20 24.33 3.77
CA ASP A 149 -9.83 24.61 2.38
C ASP A 149 -9.30 23.39 1.62
N GLU A 150 -8.69 22.43 2.31
CA GLU A 150 -8.24 21.15 1.73
C GLU A 150 -9.38 20.15 1.54
N GLN A 151 -10.43 20.21 2.37
CA GLN A 151 -11.56 19.26 2.33
C GLN A 151 -12.30 19.15 0.98
N PRO A 152 -12.61 20.26 0.26
CA PRO A 152 -13.27 20.19 -1.05
C PRO A 152 -12.36 19.64 -2.16
N THR A 153 -11.05 19.56 -1.94
CA THR A 153 -10.11 19.05 -2.93
C THR A 153 -10.20 17.52 -3.07
N LEU A 154 -9.56 16.98 -4.12
CA LEU A 154 -9.42 15.54 -4.33
C LEU A 154 -8.38 14.89 -3.38
N LEU A 155 -7.83 15.64 -2.42
CA LEU A 155 -6.80 15.15 -1.50
C LEU A 155 -7.34 13.99 -0.66
N ALA A 156 -6.78 12.79 -0.89
CA ALA A 156 -7.15 11.58 -0.17
C ALA A 156 -8.65 11.29 -0.19
N LYS A 157 -9.37 11.70 -1.26
CA LYS A 157 -10.83 11.66 -1.34
C LYS A 157 -11.38 10.25 -1.11
N ARG A 158 -10.71 9.24 -1.68
CA ARG A 158 -11.07 7.83 -1.55
C ARG A 158 -9.99 7.06 -0.80
N PRO A 159 -10.35 6.00 -0.05
CA PRO A 159 -9.40 5.02 0.47
C PRO A 159 -8.44 4.48 -0.61
N TYR A 160 -8.94 4.26 -1.84
CA TYR A 160 -8.13 3.80 -2.95
C TYR A 160 -6.95 4.74 -3.29
N ASP A 161 -7.07 6.04 -2.99
CA ASP A 161 -5.99 7.00 -3.22
C ASP A 161 -4.76 6.73 -2.33
N LEU A 162 -4.90 5.96 -1.23
CA LEU A 162 -3.78 5.49 -0.42
C LEU A 162 -2.84 4.55 -1.19
N ARG A 163 -3.40 3.70 -2.05
CA ARG A 163 -2.60 2.85 -2.94
C ARG A 163 -1.72 3.70 -3.84
N HIS A 164 -2.31 4.72 -4.46
CA HIS A 164 -1.57 5.64 -5.30
C HIS A 164 -0.53 6.44 -4.52
N ALA A 165 -0.86 6.91 -3.32
CA ALA A 165 0.08 7.61 -2.46
C ALA A 165 1.28 6.72 -2.06
N GLY A 166 1.03 5.45 -1.73
CA GLY A 166 2.07 4.49 -1.38
C GLY A 166 3.04 4.20 -2.53
N ILE A 167 2.49 3.93 -3.71
CA ILE A 167 3.28 3.75 -4.94
C ILE A 167 4.09 5.02 -5.25
N SER A 168 3.46 6.20 -5.17
CA SER A 168 4.15 7.48 -5.41
C SER A 168 5.28 7.69 -4.41
N PHE A 169 5.08 7.31 -3.15
CA PHE A 169 6.11 7.41 -2.12
C PHE A 169 7.29 6.47 -2.38
N TRP A 170 7.07 5.23 -2.83
CA TRP A 170 8.15 4.33 -3.20
C TRP A 170 8.98 4.89 -4.35
N LEU A 171 8.33 5.39 -5.40
CA LEU A 171 9.00 6.03 -6.54
C LEU A 171 9.81 7.25 -6.10
N HIS A 172 9.22 8.11 -5.27
CA HIS A 172 9.91 9.29 -4.73
C HIS A 172 11.10 8.90 -3.83
N SER A 173 11.08 7.73 -3.23
CA SER A 173 12.18 7.19 -2.41
C SER A 173 13.28 6.52 -3.25
N GLY A 174 13.22 6.61 -4.59
CA GLY A 174 14.22 6.02 -5.48
C GLY A 174 14.06 4.51 -5.72
N VAL A 175 12.93 3.91 -5.34
CA VAL A 175 12.67 2.49 -5.65
C VAL A 175 12.45 2.32 -7.14
N ASP A 176 13.13 1.34 -7.72
CA ASP A 176 13.00 1.00 -9.15
C ASP A 176 11.53 0.90 -9.60
N PRO A 177 11.14 1.53 -10.73
CA PRO A 177 9.76 1.50 -11.20
C PRO A 177 9.22 0.10 -11.51
N ALA A 178 10.07 -0.82 -12.00
CA ALA A 178 9.66 -2.20 -12.26
C ALA A 178 9.42 -2.95 -10.95
N GLU A 179 10.23 -2.72 -9.93
CA GLU A 179 10.00 -3.24 -8.57
C GLU A 179 8.70 -2.68 -7.95
N CYS A 180 8.43 -1.37 -8.12
CA CYS A 180 7.16 -0.77 -7.71
C CYS A 180 5.96 -1.43 -8.42
N ALA A 181 6.08 -1.65 -9.73
CA ALA A 181 5.04 -2.31 -10.55
C ALA A 181 4.77 -3.73 -10.05
N ARG A 182 5.85 -4.49 -9.82
CA ARG A 182 5.81 -5.86 -9.32
C ARG A 182 5.15 -5.94 -7.96
N ARG A 183 5.52 -5.07 -7.00
CA ARG A 183 4.89 -4.99 -5.67
C ARG A 183 3.42 -4.61 -5.75
N ALA A 184 3.08 -3.64 -6.60
CA ALA A 184 1.70 -3.19 -6.79
C ALA A 184 0.83 -4.22 -7.53
N GLY A 185 1.42 -5.18 -8.24
CA GLY A 185 0.68 -6.15 -9.05
C GLY A 185 0.03 -5.50 -10.28
N GLN A 186 0.74 -4.57 -10.93
CA GLN A 186 0.27 -3.88 -12.14
C GLN A 186 1.38 -3.82 -13.19
N GLY A 187 0.98 -3.66 -14.45
CA GLY A 187 1.94 -3.46 -15.54
C GLY A 187 2.69 -2.15 -15.38
N ILE A 188 3.97 -2.13 -15.75
CA ILE A 188 4.81 -0.93 -15.64
C ILE A 188 4.27 0.22 -16.51
N GLN A 189 3.60 -0.08 -17.63
CA GLN A 189 2.98 0.93 -18.50
C GLN A 189 1.90 1.74 -17.78
N VAL A 190 1.27 1.18 -16.74
CA VAL A 190 0.28 1.89 -15.91
C VAL A 190 0.95 2.88 -14.96
N LEU A 191 2.24 2.67 -14.61
CA LEU A 191 3.01 3.59 -13.77
C LEU A 191 3.62 4.77 -14.56
N PHE A 192 4.04 4.54 -15.80
CA PHE A 192 4.80 5.52 -16.59
C PHE A 192 4.14 6.91 -16.74
N PRO A 193 2.82 7.04 -16.96
CA PRO A 193 2.17 8.36 -17.05
C PRO A 193 2.30 9.19 -15.77
N TYR A 194 2.48 8.53 -14.62
CA TYR A 194 2.74 9.18 -13.35
C TYR A 194 4.22 9.51 -13.20
N TYR A 195 5.12 8.59 -13.58
CA TYR A 195 6.57 8.77 -13.51
C TYR A 195 7.06 9.99 -14.31
N ALA A 196 6.52 10.19 -15.53
CA ALA A 196 6.90 11.31 -16.38
C ALA A 196 6.70 12.68 -15.70
N LYS A 197 5.62 12.83 -14.91
CA LYS A 197 5.34 14.07 -14.17
C LYS A 197 6.21 14.27 -12.93
N PHE A 198 6.83 13.20 -12.42
CA PHE A 198 7.71 13.24 -11.25
C PHE A 198 9.17 13.50 -11.63
N LEU A 199 9.62 13.03 -12.81
CA LEU A 199 10.99 13.16 -13.27
C LEU A 199 11.47 14.62 -13.39
N ASP A 200 10.57 15.53 -13.78
CA ASP A 200 10.89 16.96 -13.94
C ASP A 200 11.43 17.61 -12.64
N GLY A 201 11.13 17.04 -11.47
CA GLY A 201 11.63 17.51 -10.17
C GLY A 201 12.76 16.67 -9.56
N LEU A 202 13.21 15.60 -10.24
CA LEU A 202 14.16 14.62 -9.69
C LEU A 202 15.56 14.71 -10.31
N GLN A 203 15.84 15.70 -11.14
CA GLN A 203 17.13 15.82 -11.83
C GLN A 203 18.31 15.85 -10.85
N GLU A 204 18.27 16.69 -9.82
CA GLU A 204 19.34 16.76 -8.81
C GLU A 204 19.48 15.47 -8.00
N HIS A 205 18.36 14.82 -7.66
CA HIS A 205 18.40 13.53 -6.97
C HIS A 205 19.02 12.44 -7.85
N SER A 206 18.66 12.43 -9.13
CA SER A 206 19.21 11.50 -10.12
C SER A 206 20.71 11.72 -10.31
N ASN A 207 21.17 12.98 -10.35
CA ASN A 207 22.58 13.31 -10.39
C ASN A 207 23.33 12.79 -9.16
N ARG A 208 22.78 12.96 -7.95
CA ARG A 208 23.38 12.39 -6.72
C ARG A 208 23.51 10.87 -6.78
N LEU A 209 22.47 10.18 -7.25
CA LEU A 209 22.51 8.72 -7.41
C LEU A 209 23.58 8.27 -8.43
N ILE A 210 23.74 9.03 -9.53
CA ILE A 210 24.79 8.78 -10.53
C ILE A 210 26.17 8.99 -9.90
N GLU A 211 26.38 10.09 -9.18
CA GLU A 211 27.64 10.39 -8.49
C GLU A 211 27.99 9.31 -7.45
N GLU A 212 27.04 8.89 -6.62
CA GLU A 212 27.22 7.82 -5.64
C GLU A 212 27.61 6.50 -6.32
N SER A 213 26.94 6.15 -7.43
CA SER A 213 27.25 4.93 -8.18
C SER A 213 28.65 4.99 -8.81
N MET A 214 29.03 6.14 -9.38
CA MET A 214 30.38 6.35 -9.92
C MET A 214 31.45 6.19 -8.83
N GLN A 215 31.22 6.76 -7.64
CA GLN A 215 32.15 6.62 -6.51
C GLN A 215 32.26 5.18 -6.00
N GLU A 216 31.14 4.44 -5.92
CA GLU A 216 31.14 3.02 -5.54
C GLU A 216 31.94 2.17 -6.54
N TRP A 217 31.79 2.43 -7.84
CA TRP A 217 32.55 1.76 -8.87
C TRP A 217 34.05 2.09 -8.81
N SER A 218 34.42 3.36 -8.65
CA SER A 218 35.83 3.76 -8.49
C SER A 218 36.49 3.08 -7.30
N ARG A 219 35.81 3.03 -6.16
CA ARG A 219 36.31 2.36 -4.94
C ARG A 219 36.52 0.85 -5.16
N ARG A 220 35.59 0.19 -5.86
CA ARG A 220 35.72 -1.23 -6.22
C ARG A 220 36.88 -1.51 -7.19
N SER A 221 37.16 -0.60 -8.13
CA SER A 221 38.31 -0.73 -9.02
C SER A 221 39.65 -0.50 -8.30
N GLU A 222 39.67 0.36 -7.28
CA GLU A 222 40.85 0.57 -6.44
C GLU A 222 41.14 -0.64 -5.54
N ASP A 223 40.12 -1.23 -4.90
CA ASP A 223 40.24 -2.43 -4.07
C ASP A 223 40.60 -3.72 -4.85
N SER A 224 40.40 -3.74 -6.17
CA SER A 224 40.71 -4.89 -7.04
C SER A 224 42.08 -4.79 -7.72
N SER A 225 42.84 -3.73 -7.46
CA SER A 225 44.23 -3.61 -7.90
C SER A 225 45.15 -4.33 -6.90
N PRO A 226 45.83 -5.43 -7.28
CA PRO A 226 46.70 -6.13 -6.35
C PRO A 226 47.89 -5.25 -5.99
N SER A 227 48.19 -5.16 -4.69
CA SER A 227 49.42 -4.54 -4.19
C SER A 227 50.61 -5.29 -4.79
N GLY A 228 51.29 -4.66 -5.73
CA GLY A 228 52.54 -5.16 -6.33
C GLY A 228 53.70 -5.13 -5.35
#